data_AF-A0A6I8MG36-F1
#
_entry.id   AF-A0A6I8MG36-F1
#
_cell.length_a   1.000
_cell.length_b   1.000
_cell.length_c   1.000
_cell.angle_alpha   90.00
_cell.angle_beta   90.00
_cell.angle_gamma   90.00
#
_symmetry.space_group_name_H-M   'P 1'
#
loop_
_entity.id
_entity.type
_entity.pdbx_description
1 polymer ?
#
loop_
_entity_poly.entity_id
_entity_poly.type
_entity_poly.pdbx_seq_one_letter_code
_entity_poly.pdbx_strand_id
1 'polypeptide(L)'
;MGKPLLVADGGTMTVGRRQATYVYGSFEVRLPEGKEQADVEKRLQNGYIYRPDKPARGRFDVAFVRADATVDLTAQTSDLETQIEAAQRRTEGDIFFERDITDSGTGRYRPGIDIKHGDIVDVLIWGRILPLPITRWEMISDDTTSVGWRWHVGGAMIEDAEALRNHNDQLLQQIAQEKRQMAKSIGAVSLRAEAAGAAAATADDKAVVAQETADDALAKWRQQKDQLDKVQSDLIEKNTQWNRIQDRSLQELEAQQTAMKRYVELCKPGTATAETWDPVWAGPVRITYPSGNKIQLYLGPSSYIVGASVLGVARVSALSSYSFSFTAEIKAGETINPRVGGFEAFHQVSVTVHPIVDFAAILSEERRKRGLHQ
;
A
#
# COMPACT_ATOMS: atom_id res chain seq x y z
N MET A 1 -71.03 25.36 42.28
CA MET A 1 -71.59 24.24 43.07
C MET A 1 -70.94 24.29 44.44
N GLY A 2 -71.71 24.15 45.52
CA GLY A 2 -71.18 24.22 46.89
C GLY A 2 -70.19 23.08 47.14
N LYS A 3 -69.12 23.37 47.89
CA LYS A 3 -68.15 22.34 48.28
C LYS A 3 -68.86 21.26 49.11
N PRO A 4 -68.63 19.97 48.85
CA PRO A 4 -69.22 18.90 49.64
C PRO A 4 -68.71 19.01 51.09
N LEU A 5 -69.66 18.98 52.04
CA LEU A 5 -69.38 19.03 53.48
C LEU A 5 -69.42 17.62 54.04
N LEU A 6 -68.31 17.16 54.61
CA LEU A 6 -68.20 15.86 55.28
C LEU A 6 -68.15 16.07 56.80
N VAL A 7 -68.81 15.21 57.58
CA VAL A 7 -68.85 15.31 59.06
C VAL A 7 -67.95 14.24 59.66
N ALA A 8 -67.07 14.60 60.60
CA ALA A 8 -66.16 13.66 61.22
C ALA A 8 -66.75 13.00 62.49
N ASP A 9 -66.90 11.67 62.49
CA ASP A 9 -67.46 10.91 63.62
C ASP A 9 -66.42 10.47 64.68
N GLY A 10 -65.59 11.41 65.17
CA GLY A 10 -64.51 11.17 66.14
C GLY A 10 -63.11 11.61 65.67
N GLY A 11 -62.03 11.16 66.33
CA GLY A 11 -60.62 11.31 65.87
C GLY A 11 -59.64 11.96 66.85
N THR A 12 -58.35 11.71 66.64
CA THR A 12 -57.24 12.36 67.38
C THR A 12 -56.69 13.50 66.55
N MET A 13 -56.77 14.73 67.06
CA MET A 13 -56.17 15.91 66.45
C MET A 13 -54.83 16.20 67.13
N THR A 14 -53.73 16.04 66.40
CA THR A 14 -52.41 16.49 66.87
C THR A 14 -52.15 17.88 66.32
N VAL A 15 -52.44 18.90 67.14
CA VAL A 15 -52.13 20.28 66.78
C VAL A 15 -50.64 20.52 67.04
N GLY A 16 -49.86 20.68 65.99
CA GLY A 16 -48.53 21.25 66.07
C GLY A 16 -48.61 22.67 66.61
N ARG A 17 -47.97 22.96 67.75
CA ARG A 17 -47.91 24.33 68.28
C ARG A 17 -46.98 25.15 67.38
N ARG A 18 -47.48 26.22 66.77
CA ARG A 18 -46.68 27.15 65.96
C ARG A 18 -45.56 27.76 66.81
N GLN A 19 -44.31 27.39 66.56
CA GLN A 19 -43.13 28.02 67.14
C GLN A 19 -42.54 28.99 66.12
N ALA A 20 -42.22 30.22 66.53
CA ALA A 20 -41.47 31.10 65.65
C ALA A 20 -40.03 30.62 65.60
N THR A 21 -39.56 30.31 64.39
CA THR A 21 -38.30 29.58 64.21
C THR A 21 -37.28 30.47 63.55
N TYR A 22 -36.16 30.66 64.25
CA TYR A 22 -34.98 31.29 63.68
C TYR A 22 -34.18 30.21 62.95
N VAL A 23 -33.89 30.44 61.67
CA VAL A 23 -33.09 29.51 60.87
C VAL A 23 -31.66 30.01 60.88
N TYR A 24 -30.71 29.14 61.23
CA TYR A 24 -29.29 29.48 61.19
C TYR A 24 -28.51 28.41 60.45
N GLY A 25 -27.38 28.76 59.88
CA GLY A 25 -26.53 27.77 59.22
C GLY A 25 -25.28 28.37 58.63
N SER A 26 -24.47 27.49 58.05
CA SER A 26 -23.24 27.87 57.37
C SER A 26 -23.38 27.89 55.86
N PHE A 27 -22.57 28.72 55.20
CA PHE A 27 -22.40 28.66 53.75
C PHE A 27 -21.32 27.64 53.36
N GLU A 28 -21.68 26.66 52.55
CA GLU A 28 -20.74 25.77 51.85
C GLU A 28 -20.50 26.33 50.44
N VAL A 29 -19.29 26.84 50.17
CA VAL A 29 -18.97 27.50 48.90
C VAL A 29 -18.19 26.53 48.02
N ARG A 30 -18.76 26.16 46.86
CA ARG A 30 -18.06 25.40 45.82
C ARG A 30 -17.37 26.35 44.87
N LEU A 31 -16.04 26.30 44.86
CA LEU A 31 -15.17 27.14 44.04
C LEU A 31 -14.86 26.45 42.70
N PRO A 32 -14.80 27.19 41.58
CA PRO A 32 -14.33 26.65 40.30
C PRO A 32 -12.83 26.30 40.35
N GLU A 33 -12.41 25.33 39.52
CA GLU A 33 -11.02 24.87 39.47
C GLU A 33 -10.03 26.04 39.31
N GLY A 34 -9.03 26.10 40.20
CA GLY A 34 -7.94 27.08 40.16
C GLY A 34 -8.12 28.34 41.03
N LYS A 35 -9.17 28.42 41.86
CA LYS A 35 -9.32 29.51 42.85
C LYS A 35 -9.32 28.97 44.27
N GLU A 36 -8.35 29.42 45.07
CA GLU A 36 -8.32 29.17 46.50
C GLU A 36 -9.14 30.25 47.24
N GLN A 37 -9.86 29.83 48.27
CA GLN A 37 -10.52 30.76 49.18
C GLN A 37 -9.45 31.52 49.96
N ALA A 38 -9.61 32.83 50.13
CA ALA A 38 -8.71 33.61 50.99
C ALA A 38 -8.68 32.98 52.39
N ASP A 39 -7.49 32.95 53.00
CA ASP A 39 -7.18 32.24 54.24
C ASP A 39 -8.02 32.78 55.42
N VAL A 40 -9.23 32.27 55.57
CA VAL A 40 -10.04 32.47 56.77
C VAL A 40 -9.54 31.46 57.78
N GLU A 41 -9.08 31.96 58.93
CA GLU A 41 -8.62 31.15 60.06
C GLU A 41 -9.52 29.92 60.23
N LYS A 42 -8.96 28.70 60.11
CA LYS A 42 -9.68 27.40 59.95
C LYS A 42 -10.78 27.09 60.98
N ARG A 43 -10.94 27.94 62.00
CA ARG A 43 -11.93 27.87 63.08
C ARG A 43 -13.16 28.76 62.85
N LEU A 44 -13.10 29.72 61.92
CA LEU A 44 -14.21 30.61 61.61
C LEU A 44 -14.93 30.15 60.34
N GLN A 45 -16.24 29.97 60.45
CA GLN A 45 -17.11 29.62 59.35
C GLN A 45 -18.09 30.77 59.11
N ASN A 46 -18.26 31.16 57.85
CA ASN A 46 -19.26 32.16 57.49
C ASN A 46 -20.65 31.55 57.62
N GLY A 47 -21.45 32.09 58.53
CA GLY A 47 -22.82 31.65 58.76
C GLY A 47 -23.84 32.78 58.60
N TYR A 48 -25.10 32.40 58.56
CA TYR A 48 -26.24 33.29 58.50
C TYR A 48 -27.25 32.96 59.59
N ILE A 49 -28.04 33.98 59.97
CA ILE A 49 -29.22 33.82 60.82
C ILE A 49 -30.35 34.54 60.12
N TYR A 50 -31.36 33.79 59.74
CA TYR A 50 -32.59 34.32 59.17
C TYR A 50 -33.65 34.49 60.28
N ARG A 51 -34.27 35.67 60.32
CA ARG A 51 -35.35 36.01 61.25
C ARG A 51 -36.71 35.91 60.53
N PRO A 52 -37.68 35.15 61.07
CA PRO A 52 -39.01 35.04 60.46
C PRO A 52 -39.77 36.37 60.47
N ASP A 53 -40.49 36.64 59.37
CA ASP A 53 -41.29 37.87 59.16
C ASP A 53 -42.34 38.10 60.25
N LYS A 54 -42.86 37.02 60.85
CA LYS A 54 -43.79 37.04 61.99
C LYS A 54 -43.12 36.44 63.23
N PRO A 55 -42.37 37.23 64.02
CA PRO A 55 -41.72 36.73 65.23
C PRO A 55 -42.76 36.34 66.30
N ALA A 56 -42.42 35.33 67.13
CA ALA A 56 -43.27 34.90 68.23
C ALA A 56 -43.52 36.04 69.23
N ARG A 57 -44.74 36.12 69.73
CA ARG A 57 -45.13 37.13 70.74
C ARG A 57 -44.77 36.72 72.18
N GLY A 58 -44.46 35.45 72.42
CA GLY A 58 -44.15 34.91 73.75
C GLY A 58 -42.68 34.50 73.91
N ARG A 59 -42.12 34.66 75.13
CA ARG A 59 -40.73 34.28 75.47
C ARG A 59 -40.44 32.77 75.36
N PHE A 60 -41.47 31.93 75.36
CA PHE A 60 -41.34 30.46 75.33
C PHE A 60 -41.70 29.83 73.97
N ASP A 61 -41.95 30.65 72.94
CA ASP A 61 -42.42 30.18 71.62
C ASP A 61 -41.35 30.34 70.53
N VAL A 62 -40.07 30.27 70.91
CA VAL A 62 -38.92 30.44 70.00
C VAL A 62 -38.20 29.09 69.82
N ALA A 63 -38.00 28.69 68.57
CA ALA A 63 -37.17 27.55 68.19
C ALA A 63 -36.01 28.01 67.29
N PHE A 64 -34.92 27.24 67.28
CA PHE A 64 -33.80 27.43 66.37
C PHE A 64 -33.63 26.18 65.53
N VAL A 65 -33.58 26.33 64.21
CA VAL A 65 -33.37 25.22 63.28
C VAL A 65 -32.11 25.48 62.46
N ARG A 66 -31.27 24.45 62.39
CA ARG A 66 -30.08 24.49 61.54
C ARG A 66 -30.44 24.13 60.10
N ALA A 67 -30.06 24.96 59.15
CA ALA A 67 -30.12 24.67 57.72
C ALA A 67 -28.88 25.25 57.06
N ASP A 68 -28.01 24.40 56.54
CA ASP A 68 -26.78 24.84 55.85
C ASP A 68 -27.11 25.06 54.36
N ALA A 69 -26.50 26.09 53.75
CA ALA A 69 -26.76 26.49 52.36
C ALA A 69 -25.50 26.33 51.50
N THR A 70 -25.67 25.86 50.28
CA THR A 70 -24.61 25.69 49.29
C THR A 70 -24.65 26.80 48.24
N VAL A 71 -23.50 27.44 48.02
CA VAL A 71 -23.32 28.42 46.96
C VAL A 71 -22.33 27.86 45.95
N ASP A 72 -22.80 27.56 44.74
CA ASP A 72 -21.95 27.09 43.65
C ASP A 72 -21.54 28.26 42.76
N LEU A 73 -20.27 28.68 42.88
CA LEU A 73 -19.71 29.78 42.09
C LEU A 73 -19.37 29.37 40.65
N THR A 74 -19.31 28.07 40.36
CA THR A 74 -19.11 27.53 39.00
C THR A 74 -20.39 27.62 38.19
N ALA A 75 -21.52 27.31 38.83
CA ALA A 75 -22.85 27.36 38.22
C ALA A 75 -23.57 28.73 38.39
N GLN A 76 -23.04 29.63 39.23
CA GLN A 76 -23.68 30.90 39.64
C GLN A 76 -25.06 30.72 40.28
N THR A 77 -25.23 29.66 41.07
CA THR A 77 -26.50 29.29 41.71
C THR A 77 -26.34 29.18 43.22
N SER A 78 -27.39 29.57 43.97
CA SER A 78 -27.45 29.49 45.43
C SER A 78 -28.77 28.84 45.84
N ASP A 79 -28.71 27.88 46.75
CA ASP A 79 -29.89 27.20 47.32
C ASP A 79 -30.38 27.84 48.64
N LEU A 80 -29.78 28.96 49.07
CA LEU A 80 -30.03 29.63 50.36
C LEU A 80 -31.51 29.89 50.62
N GLU A 81 -32.21 30.51 49.66
CA GLU A 81 -33.63 30.85 49.81
C GLU A 81 -34.48 29.58 49.93
N THR A 82 -34.16 28.55 49.15
CA THR A 82 -34.85 27.25 49.19
C THR A 82 -34.64 26.55 50.53
N GLN A 83 -33.42 26.57 51.09
CA GLN A 83 -33.14 25.97 52.40
C GLN A 83 -33.81 26.72 53.55
N ILE A 84 -33.86 28.06 53.49
CA ILE A 84 -34.56 28.88 54.48
C ILE A 84 -36.06 28.62 54.44
N GLU A 85 -36.66 28.62 53.25
CA GLU A 85 -38.09 28.37 53.06
C GLU A 85 -38.48 26.96 53.53
N ALA A 86 -37.70 25.94 53.17
CA ALA A 86 -37.92 24.57 53.64
C ALA A 86 -37.79 24.43 55.16
N ALA A 87 -36.79 25.08 55.78
CA ALA A 87 -36.59 25.05 57.23
C ALA A 87 -37.70 25.78 57.99
N GLN A 88 -38.22 26.88 57.44
CA GLN A 88 -39.38 27.57 58.00
C GLN A 88 -40.64 26.72 57.91
N ARG A 89 -40.92 26.11 56.76
CA ARG A 89 -42.10 25.26 56.57
C ARG A 89 -42.09 24.04 57.47
N ARG A 90 -40.93 23.39 57.69
CA ARG A 90 -40.81 22.28 58.66
C ARG A 90 -41.24 22.64 60.08
N THR A 91 -41.18 23.92 60.45
CA THR A 91 -41.39 24.38 61.83
C THR A 91 -42.63 25.25 62.00
N GLU A 92 -43.22 25.72 60.90
CA GLU A 92 -44.61 26.15 60.86
C GLU A 92 -45.44 24.89 61.10
N GLY A 93 -45.62 24.51 62.37
CA GLY A 93 -46.23 23.26 62.80
C GLY A 93 -47.53 23.02 62.05
N ASP A 94 -47.45 22.18 61.02
CA ASP A 94 -48.59 21.89 60.17
C ASP A 94 -49.60 21.07 60.98
N ILE A 95 -50.87 21.36 60.74
CA ILE A 95 -51.97 20.61 61.34
C ILE A 95 -51.97 19.25 60.63
N PHE A 96 -51.34 18.26 61.25
CA PHE A 96 -51.44 16.87 60.82
C PHE A 96 -52.83 16.38 61.18
N PHE A 97 -53.71 16.38 60.18
CA PHE A 97 -54.99 15.73 60.27
C PHE A 97 -55.04 14.61 59.24
N GLU A 98 -55.06 13.39 59.75
CA GLU A 98 -55.33 12.19 58.98
C GLU A 98 -56.57 11.57 59.61
N ARG A 99 -57.64 11.43 58.82
CA ARG A 99 -58.82 10.72 59.31
C ARG A 99 -59.57 10.00 58.22
N ASP A 100 -60.09 8.87 58.66
CA ASP A 100 -61.03 8.01 57.96
C ASP A 100 -62.45 8.46 58.30
N ILE A 101 -63.19 8.96 57.31
CA ILE A 101 -64.61 9.30 57.41
C ILE A 101 -65.40 8.06 56.97
N THR A 102 -66.18 7.49 57.90
CA THR A 102 -67.09 6.37 57.65
C THR A 102 -68.42 6.84 57.07
N ASP A 103 -69.23 5.88 56.59
CA ASP A 103 -70.46 6.12 55.82
C ASP A 103 -71.48 7.07 56.50
N SER A 104 -71.49 7.10 57.83
CA SER A 104 -72.32 8.00 58.65
C SER A 104 -71.98 9.50 58.49
N GLY A 105 -70.74 9.83 58.10
CA GLY A 105 -70.24 11.18 57.94
C GLY A 105 -70.19 11.69 56.49
N THR A 106 -70.38 10.82 55.51
CA THR A 106 -70.27 11.13 54.07
C THR A 106 -71.59 11.47 53.39
N GLY A 107 -72.71 11.34 54.09
CA GLY A 107 -74.03 11.67 53.56
C GLY A 107 -74.36 10.88 52.29
N ARG A 108 -74.76 11.58 51.21
CA ARG A 108 -75.17 10.96 49.92
C ARG A 108 -74.05 10.91 48.87
N TYR A 109 -72.83 11.34 49.20
CA TYR A 109 -71.76 11.51 48.21
C TYR A 109 -71.08 10.19 47.85
N ARG A 110 -70.92 9.92 46.54
CA ARG A 110 -70.33 8.67 46.03
C ARG A 110 -68.90 8.88 45.48
N PRO A 111 -67.94 8.01 45.81
CA PRO A 111 -66.58 8.08 45.27
C PRO A 111 -66.54 8.00 43.75
N GLY A 112 -65.70 8.83 43.12
CA GLY A 112 -65.43 8.79 41.68
C GLY A 112 -66.50 9.43 40.78
N ILE A 113 -67.70 9.69 41.32
CA ILE A 113 -68.80 10.37 40.62
C ILE A 113 -68.95 11.80 41.13
N ASP A 114 -69.15 11.95 42.44
CA ASP A 114 -69.45 13.26 43.04
C ASP A 114 -68.17 13.96 43.53
N ILE A 115 -67.12 13.19 43.87
CA ILE A 115 -65.84 13.70 44.38
C ILE A 115 -64.68 12.82 43.87
N LYS A 116 -63.59 13.46 43.42
CA LYS A 116 -62.42 12.78 42.84
C LYS A 116 -61.19 12.85 43.74
N HIS A 117 -60.19 12.03 43.41
CA HIS A 117 -58.89 12.05 44.07
C HIS A 117 -58.22 13.41 43.88
N GLY A 118 -57.74 14.02 44.97
CA GLY A 118 -57.14 15.36 44.97
C GLY A 118 -58.13 16.53 45.07
N ASP A 119 -59.44 16.29 45.03
CA ASP A 119 -60.42 17.36 45.26
C ASP A 119 -60.41 17.81 46.73
N ILE A 120 -60.54 19.13 46.94
CA ILE A 120 -60.59 19.74 48.28
C ILE A 120 -62.03 19.76 48.77
N VAL A 121 -62.28 19.10 49.90
CA VAL A 121 -63.59 19.00 50.55
C VAL A 121 -63.60 19.73 51.89
N ASP A 122 -64.76 20.24 52.27
CA ASP A 122 -64.92 20.93 53.55
C ASP A 122 -65.29 19.87 54.60
N VAL A 123 -64.50 19.74 55.66
CA VAL A 123 -64.75 18.78 56.74
C VAL A 123 -65.17 19.51 58.01
N LEU A 124 -66.33 19.19 58.56
CA LEU A 124 -66.86 19.73 59.80
C LEU A 124 -66.40 18.89 61.00
N ILE A 125 -65.65 19.51 61.92
CA ILE A 125 -65.09 18.88 63.12
C ILE A 125 -65.25 19.82 64.30
N TRP A 126 -65.87 19.34 65.39
CA TRP A 126 -66.06 20.12 66.64
C TRP A 126 -66.55 21.56 66.42
N GLY A 127 -67.46 21.76 65.46
CA GLY A 127 -68.05 23.05 65.13
C GLY A 127 -67.22 23.97 64.21
N ARG A 128 -66.07 23.50 63.68
CA ARG A 128 -65.27 24.23 62.68
C ARG A 128 -65.14 23.48 61.36
N ILE A 129 -65.08 24.25 60.26
CA ILE A 129 -64.94 23.74 58.89
C ILE A 129 -63.48 23.88 58.47
N LEU A 130 -62.88 22.77 58.02
CA LEU A 130 -61.50 22.68 57.53
C LEU A 130 -61.50 22.20 56.08
N PRO A 131 -60.91 22.95 55.12
CA PRO A 131 -60.77 22.49 53.74
C PRO A 131 -59.58 21.52 53.63
N LEU A 132 -59.83 20.26 53.29
CA LEU A 132 -58.80 19.20 53.21
C LEU A 132 -58.91 18.41 51.90
N PRO A 133 -57.79 17.96 51.30
CA PRO A 133 -57.81 17.14 50.10
C PRO A 133 -58.18 15.67 50.41
N ILE A 134 -58.90 15.01 49.51
CA ILE A 134 -59.11 13.56 49.56
C ILE A 134 -57.89 12.84 49.01
N THR A 135 -57.33 11.92 49.81
CA THR A 135 -56.11 11.17 49.50
C THR A 135 -56.38 9.73 49.13
N ARG A 136 -57.43 9.08 49.66
CA ARG A 136 -57.80 7.69 49.33
C ARG A 136 -59.25 7.41 49.71
N TRP A 137 -59.84 6.36 49.15
CA TRP A 137 -61.10 5.77 49.64
C TRP A 137 -61.06 4.24 49.56
N GLU A 138 -61.75 3.59 50.49
CA GLU A 138 -61.87 2.13 50.60
C GLU A 138 -63.33 1.73 50.72
N MET A 139 -63.68 0.59 50.12
CA MET A 139 -65.01 0.01 50.23
C MET A 139 -65.05 -0.90 51.45
N ILE A 140 -66.03 -0.71 52.33
CA ILE A 140 -66.25 -1.55 53.51
C ILE A 140 -67.58 -2.25 53.35
N SER A 141 -67.57 -3.58 53.40
CA SER A 141 -68.78 -4.39 53.53
C SER A 141 -68.82 -4.99 54.92
N ASP A 142 -69.89 -4.73 55.68
CA ASP A 142 -70.19 -5.47 56.90
C ASP A 142 -71.19 -6.59 56.60
N ASP A 143 -71.13 -7.69 57.36
CA ASP A 143 -71.86 -8.96 57.10
C ASP A 143 -73.40 -8.86 57.15
N THR A 144 -73.94 -7.66 57.37
CA THR A 144 -75.38 -7.35 57.29
C THR A 144 -75.65 -6.29 56.22
N THR A 145 -75.51 -6.66 54.95
CA THR A 145 -76.07 -5.98 53.75
C THR A 145 -76.14 -4.44 53.78
N SER A 146 -74.99 -3.78 54.00
CA SER A 146 -74.77 -2.40 53.56
C SER A 146 -73.33 -2.21 53.11
N VAL A 147 -73.11 -1.87 51.83
CA VAL A 147 -71.80 -1.46 51.31
C VAL A 147 -71.60 0.01 51.70
N GLY A 148 -70.71 0.26 52.66
CA GLY A 148 -70.31 1.59 53.07
C GLY A 148 -68.97 1.99 52.46
N TRP A 149 -68.67 3.29 52.47
CA TRP A 149 -67.38 3.81 52.03
C TRP A 149 -66.61 4.42 53.20
N ARG A 150 -65.30 4.18 53.22
CA ARG A 150 -64.35 4.86 54.09
C ARG A 150 -63.50 5.80 53.27
N TRP A 151 -63.52 7.08 53.62
CA TRP A 151 -62.78 8.12 52.92
C TRP A 151 -61.61 8.58 53.76
N HIS A 152 -60.41 8.53 53.21
CA HIS A 152 -59.22 9.09 53.81
C HIS A 152 -59.09 10.54 53.34
N VAL A 153 -59.19 11.46 54.30
CA VAL A 153 -59.11 12.91 54.04
C VAL A 153 -57.95 13.49 54.84
N GLY A 154 -57.12 14.27 54.16
CA GLY A 154 -55.82 14.71 54.68
C GLY A 154 -54.73 13.65 54.53
N GLY A 155 -53.50 14.01 54.93
CA GLY A 155 -52.33 13.12 54.88
C GLY A 155 -51.33 13.34 53.72
N ALA A 156 -51.59 14.25 52.79
CA ALA A 156 -50.59 14.61 51.77
C ALA A 156 -49.81 15.87 52.19
N MET A 157 -48.50 15.73 52.41
CA MET A 157 -47.61 16.87 52.59
C MET A 157 -47.65 17.76 51.33
N ILE A 158 -47.62 19.08 51.51
CA ILE A 158 -47.35 20.07 50.45
C ILE A 158 -45.91 19.90 49.87
N GLU A 159 -45.16 18.89 50.30
CA GLU A 159 -43.87 18.46 49.71
C GLU A 159 -43.95 18.18 48.20
N ASP A 160 -45.11 17.78 47.65
CA ASP A 160 -45.19 17.34 46.26
C ASP A 160 -45.03 18.49 45.24
N ALA A 161 -45.37 19.73 45.61
CA ALA A 161 -45.17 20.88 44.72
C ALA A 161 -43.70 21.30 44.59
N GLU A 162 -42.90 21.12 45.65
CA GLU A 162 -41.46 21.37 45.64
C GLU A 162 -40.69 20.21 45.02
N ALA A 163 -41.09 18.97 45.30
CA ALA A 163 -40.53 17.80 44.63
C ALA A 163 -40.72 17.90 43.10
N LEU A 164 -41.89 18.36 42.65
CA LEU A 164 -42.20 18.52 41.22
C LEU A 164 -41.44 19.70 40.58
N ARG A 165 -41.20 20.79 41.31
CA ARG A 165 -40.32 21.89 40.85
C ARG A 165 -38.86 21.43 40.74
N ASN A 166 -38.32 20.78 41.78
CA ASN A 166 -36.96 20.26 41.79
C ASN A 166 -36.75 19.23 40.66
N HIS A 167 -37.76 18.40 40.39
CA HIS A 167 -37.71 17.44 39.29
C HIS A 167 -37.69 18.12 37.91
N ASN A 168 -38.50 19.17 37.71
CA ASN A 168 -38.51 19.94 36.47
C ASN A 168 -37.20 20.70 36.25
N ASP A 169 -36.63 21.30 37.31
CA ASP A 169 -35.35 22.00 37.23
C ASP A 169 -34.19 21.03 36.90
N GLN A 170 -34.21 19.83 37.48
CA GLN A 170 -33.27 18.75 37.13
C GLN A 170 -33.39 18.33 35.66
N LEU A 171 -34.61 18.19 35.13
CA LEU A 171 -34.84 17.88 33.72
C LEU A 171 -34.31 18.98 32.78
N LEU A 172 -34.54 20.25 33.11
CA LEU A 172 -34.03 21.36 32.32
C LEU A 172 -32.50 21.42 32.32
N GLN A 173 -31.87 21.14 33.46
CA GLN A 173 -30.42 21.04 33.57
C GLN A 173 -29.85 19.87 32.74
N GLN A 174 -30.51 18.70 32.77
CA GLN A 174 -30.12 17.55 31.93
C GLN A 174 -30.20 17.89 30.43
N ILE A 175 -31.31 18.49 29.97
CA ILE A 175 -31.47 18.87 28.56
C ILE A 175 -30.39 19.88 28.12
N ALA A 176 -30.04 20.84 28.98
CA ALA A 176 -28.98 21.80 28.69
C ALA A 176 -27.59 21.13 28.60
N GLN A 177 -27.32 20.14 29.45
CA GLN A 177 -26.09 19.35 29.40
C GLN A 177 -26.03 18.48 28.13
N GLU A 178 -27.11 17.80 27.78
CA GLU A 178 -27.21 16.98 26.57
C GLU A 178 -27.00 17.81 25.29
N LYS A 179 -27.62 19.00 25.20
CA LYS A 179 -27.39 19.90 24.06
C LYS A 179 -25.92 20.32 23.92
N ARG A 180 -25.24 20.60 25.04
CA ARG A 180 -23.80 20.91 25.03
C ARG A 180 -22.96 19.71 24.61
N GLN A 181 -23.30 18.51 25.06
CA GLN A 181 -22.61 17.28 24.66
C GLN A 181 -22.81 16.98 23.17
N MET A 182 -24.04 17.13 22.65
CA MET A 182 -24.35 16.98 21.23
C MET A 182 -23.60 17.99 20.36
N ALA A 183 -23.54 19.26 20.76
CA ALA A 183 -22.77 20.26 20.02
C ALA A 183 -21.27 19.91 19.97
N LYS A 184 -20.70 19.42 21.09
CA LYS A 184 -19.31 18.94 21.14
C LYS A 184 -19.09 17.71 20.27
N SER A 185 -20.00 16.74 20.27
CA SER A 185 -19.87 15.52 19.45
C SER A 185 -20.00 15.82 17.96
N ILE A 186 -20.93 16.70 17.56
CA ILE A 186 -21.09 17.13 16.16
C ILE A 186 -19.85 17.87 15.67
N GLY A 187 -19.31 18.79 16.47
CA GLY A 187 -18.05 19.48 16.15
C GLY A 187 -16.88 18.51 15.99
N ALA A 188 -16.74 17.53 16.89
CA ALA A 188 -15.71 16.50 16.81
C ALA A 188 -15.87 15.59 15.57
N VAL A 189 -17.11 15.24 15.20
CA VAL A 189 -17.40 14.45 13.99
C VAL A 189 -17.08 15.24 12.73
N SER A 190 -17.43 16.53 12.66
CA SER A 190 -17.11 17.40 11.51
C SER A 190 -15.59 17.52 11.30
N LEU A 191 -14.83 17.77 12.38
CA LEU A 191 -13.37 17.85 12.32
C LEU A 191 -12.74 16.52 11.88
N ARG A 192 -13.27 15.38 12.34
CA ARG A 192 -12.82 14.06 11.88
C ARG A 192 -13.15 13.81 10.41
N ALA A 193 -14.31 14.25 9.94
CA ALA A 193 -14.71 14.11 8.54
C ALA A 193 -13.82 14.96 7.63
N GLU A 194 -13.52 16.20 8.00
CA GLU A 194 -12.59 17.07 7.27
C GLU A 194 -11.17 16.48 7.25
N ALA A 195 -10.67 15.99 8.38
CA ALA A 195 -9.37 15.34 8.45
C ALA A 195 -9.31 14.06 7.61
N ALA A 196 -10.38 13.27 7.58
CA ALA A 196 -10.49 12.09 6.73
C ALA A 196 -10.54 12.44 5.24
N GLY A 197 -11.26 13.50 4.87
CA GLY A 197 -11.30 14.02 3.49
C GLY A 197 -9.93 14.52 3.02
N ALA A 198 -9.22 15.26 3.87
CA ALA A 198 -7.85 15.69 3.58
C ALA A 198 -6.89 14.50 3.45
N ALA A 199 -6.99 13.51 4.35
CA ALA A 199 -6.18 12.30 4.27
C ALA A 199 -6.46 11.50 2.98
N ALA A 200 -7.73 11.39 2.56
CA ALA A 200 -8.11 10.74 1.31
C ALA A 200 -7.53 11.48 0.08
N ALA A 201 -7.64 12.81 0.02
CA ALA A 201 -7.04 13.61 -1.05
C ALA A 201 -5.51 13.40 -1.13
N THR A 202 -4.82 13.40 0.01
CA THR A 202 -3.36 13.12 0.02
C THR A 202 -3.02 11.69 -0.40
N ALA A 203 -3.92 10.73 -0.18
CA ALA A 203 -3.73 9.35 -0.61
C ALA A 203 -3.94 9.22 -2.13
N ASP A 204 -4.95 9.89 -2.68
CA ASP A 204 -5.20 9.94 -4.12
C ASP A 204 -4.03 10.60 -4.85
N ASP A 205 -3.51 11.73 -4.36
CA ASP A 205 -2.33 12.38 -4.93
C ASP A 205 -1.10 11.46 -4.94
N LYS A 206 -0.88 10.72 -3.84
CA LYS A 206 0.20 9.72 -3.76
C LYS A 206 -0.01 8.56 -4.72
N ALA A 207 -1.26 8.13 -4.94
CA ALA A 207 -1.57 7.07 -5.89
C ALA A 207 -1.28 7.52 -7.33
N VAL A 208 -1.63 8.76 -7.69
CA VAL A 208 -1.31 9.34 -9.00
C VAL A 208 0.20 9.38 -9.22
N VAL A 209 0.96 9.92 -8.26
CA VAL A 209 2.44 9.99 -8.36
C VAL A 209 3.06 8.60 -8.46
N ALA A 210 2.54 7.61 -7.73
CA ALA A 210 3.01 6.23 -7.81
C ALA A 210 2.74 5.63 -9.20
N GLN A 211 1.59 5.93 -9.80
CA GLN A 211 1.23 5.48 -11.14
C GLN A 211 2.12 6.13 -12.21
N GLU A 212 2.37 7.44 -12.13
CA GLU A 212 3.31 8.13 -13.02
C GLU A 212 4.73 7.54 -12.92
N THR A 213 5.18 7.26 -11.69
CA THR A 213 6.50 6.63 -11.46
C THR A 213 6.57 5.22 -12.07
N ALA A 214 5.48 4.45 -12.00
CA ALA A 214 5.39 3.13 -12.60
C ALA A 214 5.39 3.19 -14.14
N ASP A 215 4.67 4.15 -14.73
CA ASP A 215 4.63 4.38 -16.17
C ASP A 215 6.00 4.82 -16.71
N ASP A 216 6.70 5.71 -16.00
CA ASP A 216 8.06 6.12 -16.31
C ASP A 216 9.06 4.95 -16.25
N ALA A 217 8.93 4.09 -15.23
CA ALA A 217 9.76 2.90 -15.10
C ALA A 217 9.51 1.91 -16.26
N LEU A 218 8.24 1.70 -16.65
CA LEU A 218 7.88 0.89 -17.80
C LEU A 218 8.41 1.48 -19.12
N ALA A 219 8.36 2.80 -19.29
CA ALA A 219 8.91 3.47 -20.46
C ALA A 219 10.43 3.28 -20.56
N LYS A 220 11.17 3.47 -19.44
CA LYS A 220 12.62 3.22 -19.37
C LYS A 220 12.97 1.76 -19.67
N TRP A 221 12.20 0.81 -19.13
CA TRP A 221 12.41 -0.61 -19.39
C TRP A 221 12.20 -0.95 -20.88
N ARG A 222 11.17 -0.41 -21.52
CA ARG A 222 10.94 -0.59 -22.97
C ARG A 222 12.10 -0.04 -23.79
N GLN A 223 12.59 1.16 -23.47
CA GLN A 223 13.75 1.74 -24.15
C GLN A 223 15.01 0.88 -24.00
N GLN A 224 15.28 0.36 -22.78
CA GLN A 224 16.41 -0.53 -22.55
C GLN A 224 16.26 -1.85 -23.32
N LYS A 225 15.05 -2.40 -23.39
CA LYS A 225 14.77 -3.60 -24.17
C LYS A 225 15.03 -3.36 -25.66
N ASP A 226 14.52 -2.27 -26.23
CA ASP A 226 14.73 -1.93 -27.64
C ASP A 226 16.22 -1.69 -27.95
N GLN A 227 16.97 -1.10 -27.02
CA GLN A 227 18.42 -0.95 -27.15
C GLN A 227 19.13 -2.30 -27.12
N LEU A 228 18.72 -3.20 -26.22
CA LEU A 228 19.28 -4.55 -26.13
C LEU A 228 19.01 -5.37 -27.39
N ASP A 229 17.78 -5.31 -27.91
CA ASP A 229 17.39 -6.01 -29.13
C ASP A 229 18.21 -5.53 -30.35
N LYS A 230 18.45 -4.21 -30.46
CA LYS A 230 19.35 -3.64 -31.49
C LYS A 230 20.79 -4.10 -31.34
N VAL A 231 21.32 -4.08 -30.12
CA VAL A 231 22.69 -4.56 -29.86
C VAL A 231 22.80 -6.04 -30.20
N GLN A 232 21.79 -6.85 -29.87
CA GLN A 232 21.76 -8.27 -30.18
C GLN A 232 21.67 -8.53 -31.69
N SER A 233 20.86 -7.78 -32.44
CA SER A 233 20.81 -7.90 -33.90
C SER A 233 22.16 -7.53 -34.53
N ASP A 234 22.79 -6.43 -34.08
CA ASP A 234 24.10 -6.01 -34.57
C ASP A 234 25.18 -7.06 -34.28
N LEU A 235 25.13 -7.69 -33.10
CA LEU A 235 26.03 -8.78 -32.72
C LEU A 235 25.83 -10.01 -33.60
N ILE A 236 24.58 -10.40 -33.88
CA ILE A 236 24.27 -11.52 -34.78
C ILE A 236 24.79 -11.22 -36.18
N GLU A 237 24.50 -10.03 -36.72
CA GLU A 237 24.98 -9.61 -38.04
C GLU A 237 26.51 -9.64 -38.11
N LYS A 238 27.20 -9.06 -37.13
CA LYS A 238 28.68 -9.11 -37.06
C LYS A 238 29.21 -10.54 -36.95
N ASN A 239 28.55 -11.41 -36.18
CA ASN A 239 28.94 -12.81 -36.09
C ASN A 239 28.77 -13.52 -37.44
N THR A 240 27.66 -13.28 -38.16
CA THR A 240 27.48 -13.85 -39.51
C THR A 240 28.52 -13.32 -40.50
N GLN A 241 28.90 -12.05 -40.42
CA GLN A 241 29.98 -11.49 -41.25
C GLN A 241 31.32 -12.12 -40.90
N TRP A 242 31.61 -12.30 -39.61
CA TRP A 242 32.82 -12.95 -39.14
C TRP A 242 32.92 -14.39 -39.64
N ASN A 243 31.85 -15.17 -39.54
CA ASN A 243 31.82 -16.55 -40.04
C ASN A 243 32.04 -16.60 -41.55
N ARG A 244 31.44 -15.69 -42.33
CA ARG A 244 31.69 -15.60 -43.78
C ARG A 244 33.16 -15.28 -44.10
N ILE A 245 33.78 -14.38 -43.34
CA ILE A 245 35.20 -14.04 -43.50
C ILE A 245 36.08 -15.24 -43.14
N GLN A 246 35.76 -15.91 -42.04
CA GLN A 246 36.47 -17.11 -41.58
C GLN A 246 36.38 -18.23 -42.62
N ASP A 247 35.18 -18.53 -43.13
CA ASP A 247 34.98 -19.53 -44.19
C ASP A 247 35.76 -19.18 -45.46
N ARG A 248 35.72 -17.91 -45.90
CA ARG A 248 36.48 -17.45 -47.07
C ARG A 248 37.98 -17.61 -46.85
N SER A 249 38.49 -17.26 -45.67
CA SER A 249 39.91 -17.39 -45.33
C SER A 249 40.36 -18.85 -45.24
N LEU A 250 39.51 -19.75 -44.72
CA LEU A 250 39.77 -21.18 -44.71
C LEU A 250 39.85 -21.74 -46.14
N GLN A 251 38.87 -21.41 -46.99
CA GLN A 251 38.88 -21.83 -48.40
C GLN A 251 40.12 -21.31 -49.15
N GLU A 252 40.57 -20.09 -48.83
CA GLU A 252 41.79 -19.49 -49.40
C GLU A 252 43.05 -20.21 -48.94
N LEU A 253 43.16 -20.57 -47.66
CA LEU A 253 44.27 -21.39 -47.14
C LEU A 253 44.28 -22.78 -47.79
N GLU A 254 43.12 -23.42 -47.93
CA GLU A 254 43.01 -24.69 -48.64
C GLU A 254 43.41 -24.55 -50.12
N ALA A 255 43.11 -23.41 -50.77
CA ALA A 255 43.53 -23.11 -52.15
C ALA A 255 45.03 -23.04 -52.26
N GLN A 256 45.67 -22.33 -51.35
CA GLN A 256 47.13 -22.23 -51.29
C GLN A 256 47.77 -23.58 -51.00
N GLN A 257 47.26 -24.37 -50.05
CA GLN A 257 47.79 -25.70 -49.74
C GLN A 257 47.65 -26.67 -50.92
N THR A 258 46.49 -26.66 -51.60
CA THR A 258 46.25 -27.54 -52.77
C THR A 258 47.14 -27.14 -53.94
N ALA A 259 47.24 -25.83 -54.21
CA ALA A 259 48.14 -25.29 -55.23
C ALA A 259 49.60 -25.62 -54.93
N MET A 260 50.02 -25.55 -53.66
CA MET A 260 51.38 -25.89 -53.24
C MET A 260 51.68 -27.37 -53.45
N LYS A 261 50.76 -28.28 -53.06
CA LYS A 261 50.91 -29.72 -53.33
C LYS A 261 51.07 -29.98 -54.83
N ARG A 262 50.21 -29.37 -55.65
CA ARG A 262 50.25 -29.52 -57.11
C ARG A 262 51.52 -28.92 -57.72
N TYR A 263 52.00 -27.79 -57.20
CA TYR A 263 53.28 -27.21 -57.61
C TYR A 263 54.44 -28.16 -57.31
N VAL A 264 54.52 -28.70 -56.08
CA VAL A 264 55.55 -29.67 -55.70
C VAL A 264 55.52 -30.91 -56.57
N GLU A 265 54.33 -31.43 -56.90
CA GLU A 265 54.18 -32.58 -57.80
C GLU A 265 54.65 -32.28 -59.22
N LEU A 266 54.30 -31.11 -59.76
CA LEU A 266 54.68 -30.70 -61.11
C LEU A 266 56.17 -30.34 -61.21
N CYS A 267 56.80 -29.89 -60.12
CA CYS A 267 58.24 -29.59 -60.07
C CYS A 267 59.14 -30.82 -59.91
N LYS A 268 58.57 -32.03 -59.73
CA LYS A 268 59.38 -33.25 -59.59
C LYS A 268 60.25 -33.45 -60.85
N PRO A 269 61.56 -33.64 -60.70
CA PRO A 269 62.44 -33.84 -61.85
C PRO A 269 62.09 -35.15 -62.55
N GLY A 270 61.98 -35.09 -63.87
CA GLY A 270 61.82 -36.27 -64.72
C GLY A 270 63.19 -36.70 -65.22
N THR A 271 63.54 -37.97 -65.02
CA THR A 271 64.78 -38.55 -65.55
C THR A 271 64.46 -39.62 -66.56
N ALA A 272 65.13 -39.58 -67.70
CA ALA A 272 65.08 -40.65 -68.68
C ALA A 272 66.49 -40.99 -69.16
N THR A 273 66.74 -42.28 -69.37
CA THR A 273 67.95 -42.76 -70.01
C THR A 273 67.53 -43.54 -71.25
N ALA A 274 68.09 -43.15 -72.39
CA ALA A 274 67.87 -43.85 -73.65
C ALA A 274 69.18 -44.49 -74.11
N GLU A 275 69.09 -45.79 -74.42
CA GLU A 275 70.14 -46.60 -75.05
C GLU A 275 69.78 -46.97 -76.50
N THR A 276 68.51 -46.72 -76.89
CA THR A 276 67.98 -46.90 -78.25
C THR A 276 67.60 -45.54 -78.84
N TRP A 277 67.40 -45.49 -80.16
CA TRP A 277 66.99 -44.28 -80.90
C TRP A 277 65.49 -43.97 -80.75
N ASP A 278 64.79 -44.67 -79.85
CA ASP A 278 63.35 -44.50 -79.64
C ASP A 278 63.06 -43.23 -78.83
N PRO A 279 61.93 -42.55 -79.11
CA PRO A 279 61.55 -41.37 -78.36
C PRO A 279 61.19 -41.73 -76.91
N VAL A 280 61.72 -40.97 -75.95
CA VAL A 280 61.50 -41.17 -74.51
C VAL A 280 60.95 -39.90 -73.87
N TRP A 281 60.17 -40.06 -72.80
CA TRP A 281 59.65 -38.94 -72.01
C TRP A 281 60.44 -38.78 -70.72
N ALA A 282 60.95 -37.57 -70.48
CA ALA A 282 61.55 -37.17 -69.22
C ALA A 282 60.66 -36.10 -68.57
N GLY A 283 59.71 -36.55 -67.74
CA GLY A 283 58.68 -35.68 -67.21
C GLY A 283 57.81 -35.09 -68.34
N PRO A 284 57.63 -33.76 -68.44
CA PRO A 284 56.79 -33.14 -69.46
C PRO A 284 57.48 -32.95 -70.83
N VAL A 285 58.78 -33.26 -70.95
CA VAL A 285 59.55 -33.06 -72.18
C VAL A 285 59.63 -34.37 -72.97
N ARG A 286 59.27 -34.31 -74.24
CA ARG A 286 59.46 -35.39 -75.20
C ARG A 286 60.84 -35.28 -75.82
N ILE A 287 61.61 -36.35 -75.74
CA ILE A 287 62.96 -36.44 -76.28
C ILE A 287 62.90 -37.33 -77.52
N THR A 288 63.40 -36.85 -78.65
CA THR A 288 63.46 -37.59 -79.91
C THR A 288 64.87 -37.48 -80.49
N TYR A 289 65.30 -38.48 -81.25
CA TYR A 289 66.67 -38.60 -81.75
C TYR A 289 66.69 -38.59 -83.29
N PRO A 290 66.63 -37.40 -83.92
CA PRO A 290 66.51 -37.29 -85.38
C PRO A 290 67.78 -37.71 -86.15
N SER A 291 68.96 -37.69 -85.52
CA SER A 291 70.21 -38.15 -86.13
C SER A 291 71.27 -38.51 -85.09
N GLY A 292 72.31 -39.25 -85.50
CA GLY A 292 73.43 -39.75 -84.68
C GLY A 292 74.03 -38.80 -83.64
N ASN A 293 73.96 -37.49 -83.89
CA ASN A 293 74.57 -36.43 -83.10
C ASN A 293 73.59 -35.29 -82.74
N LYS A 294 72.29 -35.46 -82.96
CA LYS A 294 71.26 -34.45 -82.65
C LYS A 294 70.20 -35.04 -81.73
N ILE A 295 69.90 -34.30 -80.68
CA ILE A 295 68.80 -34.59 -79.77
C ILE A 295 67.77 -33.49 -79.98
N GLN A 296 66.50 -33.86 -80.08
CA GLN A 296 65.37 -32.95 -80.18
C GLN A 296 64.57 -33.01 -78.88
N LEU A 297 64.39 -31.86 -78.25
CA LEU A 297 63.65 -31.70 -77.01
C LEU A 297 62.41 -30.86 -77.29
N TYR A 298 61.24 -31.41 -77.02
CA TYR A 298 59.95 -30.74 -77.20
C TYR A 298 59.19 -30.65 -75.89
N LEU A 299 58.76 -29.43 -75.53
CA LEU A 299 57.85 -29.20 -74.42
C LEU A 299 56.48 -28.79 -74.97
N GLY A 300 55.45 -29.59 -74.69
CA GLY A 300 54.07 -29.27 -75.11
C GLY A 300 53.55 -27.98 -74.45
N PRO A 301 52.57 -27.29 -75.07
CA PRO A 301 51.93 -26.14 -74.43
C PRO A 301 51.16 -26.59 -73.19
N SER A 302 51.34 -25.89 -72.08
CA SER A 302 50.66 -26.13 -70.81
C SER A 302 50.28 -24.80 -70.18
N SER A 303 49.13 -24.76 -69.50
CA SER A 303 48.68 -23.59 -68.76
C SER A 303 49.41 -23.39 -67.41
N TYR A 304 50.26 -24.34 -67.00
CA TYR A 304 50.95 -24.30 -65.70
C TYR A 304 52.46 -24.51 -65.80
N ILE A 305 52.96 -25.11 -66.88
CA ILE A 305 54.39 -25.30 -67.12
C ILE A 305 54.81 -24.26 -68.15
N VAL A 306 55.63 -23.29 -67.74
CA VAL A 306 56.08 -22.16 -68.58
C VAL A 306 57.37 -22.51 -69.33
N GLY A 307 58.15 -23.45 -68.79
CA GLY A 307 59.35 -23.95 -69.43
C GLY A 307 59.91 -25.18 -68.73
N ALA A 308 61.08 -25.64 -69.17
CA ALA A 308 61.84 -26.70 -68.51
C ALA A 308 63.33 -26.46 -68.70
N SER A 309 64.10 -26.66 -67.63
CA SER A 309 65.56 -26.74 -67.67
C SER A 309 65.97 -28.20 -67.86
N VAL A 310 66.72 -28.47 -68.92
CA VAL A 310 67.14 -29.80 -69.32
C VAL A 310 68.65 -29.93 -69.15
N LEU A 311 69.06 -30.93 -68.38
CA LEU A 311 70.44 -31.35 -68.21
C LEU A 311 70.62 -32.69 -68.89
N GLY A 312 71.41 -32.73 -69.96
CA GLY A 312 71.71 -33.96 -70.67
C GLY A 312 73.18 -34.34 -70.54
N VAL A 313 73.44 -35.63 -70.34
CA VAL A 313 74.77 -36.22 -70.41
C VAL A 313 74.73 -37.33 -71.46
N ALA A 314 75.46 -37.12 -72.54
CA ALA A 314 75.59 -38.09 -73.62
C ALA A 314 76.97 -38.76 -73.58
N ARG A 315 77.02 -40.09 -73.66
CA ARG A 315 78.25 -40.86 -73.86
C ARG A 315 78.48 -41.02 -75.36
N VAL A 316 79.66 -40.63 -75.82
CA VAL A 316 79.99 -40.58 -77.25
C VAL A 316 80.92 -41.72 -77.64
N SER A 317 80.61 -42.40 -78.75
CA SER A 317 81.43 -43.48 -79.30
C SER A 317 82.53 -42.90 -80.19
N ALA A 318 83.61 -42.45 -79.55
CA ALA A 318 84.86 -42.01 -80.17
C ALA A 318 85.98 -43.04 -79.94
N LEU A 319 87.14 -42.85 -80.59
CA LEU A 319 88.37 -43.64 -80.35
C LEU A 319 88.79 -43.69 -78.87
N SER A 320 88.32 -42.76 -78.02
CA SER A 320 88.66 -42.66 -76.59
C SER A 320 87.47 -42.53 -75.64
N SER A 321 86.22 -42.82 -76.07
CA SER A 321 84.98 -42.76 -75.25
C SER A 321 84.92 -41.63 -74.19
N TYR A 322 84.27 -40.50 -74.50
CA TYR A 322 84.09 -39.40 -73.54
C TYR A 322 82.62 -39.06 -73.30
N SER A 323 82.35 -38.34 -72.22
CA SER A 323 81.02 -37.81 -71.88
C SER A 323 80.89 -36.35 -72.28
N PHE A 324 79.80 -36.00 -72.95
CA PHE A 324 79.43 -34.63 -73.30
C PHE A 324 78.20 -34.21 -72.50
N SER A 325 78.31 -33.13 -71.73
CA SER A 325 77.18 -32.53 -71.01
C SER A 325 76.63 -31.33 -71.76
N PHE A 326 75.30 -31.21 -71.84
CA PHE A 326 74.64 -30.03 -72.36
C PHE A 326 73.54 -29.56 -71.40
N THR A 327 73.33 -28.24 -71.39
CA THR A 327 72.23 -27.59 -70.70
C THR A 327 71.35 -26.89 -71.72
N ALA A 328 70.03 -27.00 -71.58
CA ALA A 328 69.08 -26.31 -72.45
C ALA A 328 67.90 -25.80 -71.62
N GLU A 329 67.45 -24.58 -71.90
CA GLU A 329 66.21 -24.04 -71.37
C GLU A 329 65.18 -23.99 -72.49
N ILE A 330 64.03 -24.63 -72.27
CA ILE A 330 62.97 -24.76 -73.27
C ILE A 330 61.74 -24.03 -72.74
N LYS A 331 61.11 -23.16 -73.56
CA LYS A 331 59.81 -22.57 -73.21
C LYS A 331 58.67 -23.50 -73.61
N ALA A 332 57.51 -23.36 -72.97
CA ALA A 332 56.32 -24.12 -73.34
C ALA A 332 55.94 -23.88 -74.81
N GLY A 333 55.74 -24.95 -75.58
CA GLY A 333 55.46 -24.90 -77.01
C GLY A 333 56.70 -24.79 -77.91
N GLU A 334 57.90 -24.74 -77.33
CA GLU A 334 59.17 -24.63 -78.06
C GLU A 334 59.82 -26.00 -78.30
N THR A 335 60.60 -26.09 -79.38
CA THR A 335 61.45 -27.25 -79.69
C THR A 335 62.89 -26.80 -79.83
N ILE A 336 63.81 -27.45 -79.11
CA ILE A 336 65.24 -27.14 -79.15
C ILE A 336 66.02 -28.37 -79.59
N ASN A 337 67.05 -28.15 -80.40
CA ASN A 337 67.86 -29.20 -81.00
C ASN A 337 69.34 -29.09 -80.57
N PRO A 338 69.70 -29.44 -79.32
CA PRO A 338 71.10 -29.49 -78.92
C PRO A 338 71.88 -30.50 -79.77
N ARG A 339 73.07 -30.09 -80.21
CA ARG A 339 74.02 -30.94 -80.93
C ARG A 339 75.02 -31.52 -79.95
N VAL A 340 75.21 -32.83 -80.01
CA VAL A 340 76.18 -33.56 -79.17
C VAL A 340 77.42 -33.84 -80.01
N GLY A 341 78.55 -33.21 -79.66
CA GLY A 341 79.81 -33.37 -80.36
C GLY A 341 79.83 -32.82 -81.81
N GLY A 342 80.97 -33.02 -82.49
CA GLY A 342 81.18 -32.58 -83.88
C GLY A 342 80.54 -33.53 -84.91
N PHE A 343 81.02 -34.77 -84.98
CA PHE A 343 80.63 -35.76 -86.00
C PHE A 343 80.33 -37.16 -85.45
N GLU A 344 80.61 -37.42 -84.16
CA GLU A 344 80.52 -38.75 -83.56
C GLU A 344 79.10 -39.08 -83.10
N ALA A 345 78.72 -40.36 -83.21
CA ALA A 345 77.43 -40.83 -82.73
C ALA A 345 77.46 -41.05 -81.22
N PHE A 346 76.40 -40.65 -80.52
CA PHE A 346 76.24 -41.01 -79.11
C PHE A 346 75.77 -42.46 -78.96
N HIS A 347 76.16 -43.10 -77.86
CA HIS A 347 75.78 -44.47 -77.50
C HIS A 347 74.67 -44.51 -76.44
N GLN A 348 74.70 -43.58 -75.50
CA GLN A 348 73.74 -43.51 -74.39
C GLN A 348 73.52 -42.05 -74.01
N VAL A 349 72.29 -41.64 -73.76
CA VAL A 349 71.97 -40.30 -73.28
C VAL A 349 71.12 -40.41 -72.02
N SER A 350 71.58 -39.78 -70.94
CA SER A 350 70.79 -39.55 -69.74
C SER A 350 70.34 -38.11 -69.70
N VAL A 351 69.04 -37.86 -69.55
CA VAL A 351 68.45 -36.53 -69.52
C VAL A 351 67.65 -36.36 -68.24
N THR A 352 67.95 -35.31 -67.50
CA THR A 352 67.21 -34.86 -66.32
C THR A 352 66.51 -33.54 -66.64
N VAL A 353 65.21 -33.50 -66.45
CA VAL A 353 64.35 -32.36 -66.77
C VAL A 353 63.78 -31.79 -65.48
N HIS A 354 64.05 -30.51 -65.23
CA HIS A 354 63.48 -29.71 -64.16
C HIS A 354 62.43 -28.77 -64.75
N PRO A 355 61.13 -29.09 -64.62
CA PRO A 355 60.07 -28.22 -65.13
C PRO A 355 59.98 -26.90 -64.34
N ILE A 356 59.77 -25.81 -65.08
CA ILE A 356 59.54 -24.46 -64.56
C ILE A 356 58.03 -24.25 -64.55
N VAL A 357 57.45 -24.23 -63.35
CA VAL A 357 56.01 -24.20 -63.12
C VAL A 357 55.60 -22.81 -62.62
N ASP A 358 54.50 -22.27 -63.13
CA ASP A 358 53.91 -21.02 -62.65
C ASP A 358 52.91 -21.30 -61.52
N PHE A 359 53.30 -20.97 -60.29
CA PHE A 359 52.45 -21.10 -59.11
C PHE A 359 51.22 -20.19 -59.16
N ALA A 360 51.33 -19.00 -59.74
CA ALA A 360 50.21 -18.05 -59.80
C ALA A 360 49.09 -18.58 -60.71
N ALA A 361 49.45 -19.20 -61.84
CA ALA A 361 48.50 -19.86 -62.72
C ALA A 361 47.75 -21.00 -62.00
N ILE A 362 48.47 -21.87 -61.26
CA ILE A 362 47.86 -22.96 -60.49
C ILE A 362 46.94 -22.41 -59.39
N LEU A 363 47.40 -21.41 -58.63
CA LEU A 363 46.63 -20.81 -57.55
C LEU A 363 45.34 -20.14 -58.06
N SER A 364 45.41 -19.45 -59.21
CA SER A 364 44.24 -18.82 -59.83
C SER A 364 43.17 -19.84 -60.22
N GLU A 365 43.56 -21.02 -60.68
CA GLU A 365 42.64 -22.08 -61.04
C GLU A 365 42.01 -22.72 -59.80
N GLU A 366 42.80 -22.97 -58.74
CA GLU A 366 42.29 -23.54 -57.48
C GLU A 366 41.35 -22.55 -56.76
N ARG A 367 41.63 -21.24 -56.82
CA ARG A 367 40.70 -20.19 -56.35
C ARG A 367 39.39 -20.20 -57.16
N ARG A 368 39.46 -20.34 -58.49
CA ARG A 368 38.27 -20.42 -59.37
C ARG A 368 37.39 -21.62 -59.03
N LYS A 369 37.97 -22.81 -58.84
CA LYS A 369 37.21 -24.02 -58.49
C LYS A 369 36.42 -23.89 -57.19
N ARG A 370 36.89 -23.04 -56.27
CA ARG A 370 36.27 -22.79 -54.96
C ARG A 370 35.41 -21.52 -54.92
N GLY A 371 35.19 -20.87 -56.05
CA GLY A 371 34.35 -19.66 -56.13
C GLY A 371 34.96 -18.43 -55.45
N LEU A 372 36.26 -18.42 -55.17
CA LEU A 372 37.00 -17.32 -54.52
C LEU A 372 37.40 -16.21 -55.50
N HIS A 373 36.52 -15.89 -56.46
CA HIS A 373 36.78 -14.78 -57.37
C HIS A 373 36.80 -13.46 -56.59
N GLN A 374 37.84 -12.66 -56.83
CA GLN A 374 37.89 -11.27 -56.38
C GLN A 374 36.89 -10.42 -57.14
#